data_AF-A0A377K0P5-F1
#
_entry.id   AF-A0A377K0P5-F1
#
_cell.length_a   1.000
_cell.length_b   1.000
_cell.length_c   1.000
_cell.angle_alpha   90.00
_cell.angle_beta   90.00
_cell.angle_gamma   90.00
#
_symmetry.space_group_name_H-M   'P 1'
#
loop_
_entity.id
_entity.type
_entity.pdbx_description
1 polymer ?
#
loop_
_entity_poly.entity_id
_entity_poly.type
_entity_poly.pdbx_seq_one_letter_code
_entity_poly.pdbx_strand_id
1 'polypeptide(L)' 'MERFFRSLKTEWVPANGYVDKDEARQQINDYILNYYNSVRPHHYNGGLTPEESGNRYHFYCKTVASIT' A
#
# COMPACT_ATOMS: atom_id res chain seq x y z
N MET A 1 3.66 6.05 12.81
CA MET A 1 3.85 4.79 12.06
C MET A 1 2.52 4.33 11.51
N GLU A 2 2.49 3.94 10.24
CA GLU A 2 1.27 3.42 9.62
C GLU A 2 0.96 2.01 10.12
N ARG A 3 -0.33 1.72 10.34
CA ARG A 3 -0.80 0.42 10.83
C ARG A 3 -1.65 -0.25 9.75
N PHE A 4 -1.00 -1.02 8.88
CA PHE A 4 -1.63 -1.70 7.73
C PHE A 4 -2.92 -2.42 8.14
N PHE A 5 -2.83 -3.41 9.04
CA PHE A 5 -3.98 -4.23 9.43
C PHE A 5 -5.08 -3.45 10.15
N ARG A 6 -4.74 -2.38 10.88
CA ARG A 6 -5.75 -1.53 11.52
C ARG A 6 -6.60 -0.87 10.45
N SER A 7 -5.94 -0.27 9.47
CA SER A 7 -6.57 0.49 8.38
C SER A 7 -7.39 -0.41 7.48
N LEU A 8 -6.82 -1.56 7.08
CA LEU A 8 -7.54 -2.57 6.30
C LEU A 8 -8.86 -3.00 6.98
N LYS A 9 -8.81 -3.29 8.28
CA LYS A 9 -10.00 -3.71 9.04
C LYS A 9 -11.06 -2.61 9.17
N THR A 10 -10.67 -1.35 9.23
CA THR A 10 -11.60 -0.22 9.44
C THR A 10 -12.13 0.39 8.16
N GLU A 11 -11.34 0.34 7.09
CA GLU A 11 -11.63 1.05 5.83
C GLU A 11 -12.18 0.12 4.74
N TRP A 12 -11.81 -1.17 4.77
CA TRP A 12 -12.12 -2.09 3.66
C TRP A 12 -12.86 -3.36 4.06
N VAL A 13 -12.59 -3.90 5.25
CA VAL A 13 -13.27 -5.10 5.71
C VAL A 13 -14.69 -4.74 6.19
N PRO A 14 -15.75 -5.32 5.59
CA PRO A 14 -17.12 -5.07 6.02
C PRO A 14 -17.37 -5.66 7.41
N ALA A 15 -18.24 -5.01 8.20
CA ALA A 15 -18.54 -5.42 9.57
C ALA A 15 -19.12 -6.84 9.68
N ASN A 16 -19.88 -7.25 8.66
CA ASN A 16 -20.49 -8.59 8.59
C ASN A 16 -19.55 -9.64 7.96
N GLY A 17 -18.34 -9.25 7.57
CA GLY A 17 -17.41 -10.10 6.83
C GLY A 17 -17.76 -10.26 5.34
N TYR A 18 -16.92 -11.03 4.65
CA TYR A 18 -17.11 -11.39 3.25
C TYR A 18 -17.98 -12.65 3.12
N VAL A 19 -18.69 -12.79 2.01
CA VAL A 19 -19.58 -13.92 1.71
C VAL A 19 -18.79 -15.23 1.63
N ASP A 20 -17.64 -15.20 0.98
CA ASP A 20 -16.76 -16.34 0.84
C ASP A 20 -15.27 -15.96 0.76
N LYS A 21 -14.41 -16.97 0.63
CA LYS A 21 -12.96 -16.81 0.59
C LYS A 21 -12.48 -16.14 -0.70
N ASP A 22 -13.17 -16.35 -1.83
CA ASP A 22 -12.78 -15.80 -3.12
C ASP A 22 -13.09 -14.31 -3.17
N GLU A 23 -14.25 -13.90 -2.66
CA GLU A 23 -14.58 -12.49 -2.47
C GLU A 23 -13.57 -11.83 -1.52
N ALA A 24 -13.29 -12.43 -0.37
CA ALA A 24 -12.31 -11.91 0.57
C ALA A 24 -10.94 -11.70 -0.09
N ARG A 25 -10.48 -12.68 -0.86
CA ARG A 25 -9.21 -12.61 -1.59
C ARG A 25 -9.22 -11.48 -2.62
N GLN A 26 -10.30 -11.34 -3.40
CA GLN A 26 -10.41 -10.27 -4.39
C GLN A 26 -10.42 -8.89 -3.74
N GLN A 27 -11.21 -8.69 -2.69
CA GLN A 27 -11.33 -7.41 -1.98
C GLN A 27 -10.02 -7.02 -1.26
N ILE A 28 -9.34 -7.97 -0.64
CA ILE A 28 -8.03 -7.73 -0.01
C ILE A 28 -6.98 -7.36 -1.07
N ASN A 29 -6.97 -8.05 -2.22
CA ASN A 29 -6.05 -7.71 -3.31
C ASN A 29 -6.32 -6.32 -3.87
N ASP A 30 -7.59 -5.97 -4.06
CA ASP A 30 -8.01 -4.65 -4.53
C ASP A 30 -7.56 -3.55 -3.57
N TYR A 31 -7.79 -3.74 -2.25
CA TYR A 31 -7.29 -2.83 -1.23
C TYR A 31 -5.78 -2.63 -1.31
N ILE A 32 -5.00 -3.71 -1.45
CA ILE A 32 -3.53 -3.62 -1.43
C ILE A 32 -3.03 -2.92 -2.71
N LEU A 33 -3.46 -3.39 -3.88
CA LEU A 33 -2.89 -3.00 -5.16
C LEU A 33 -3.44 -1.66 -5.64
N ASN A 34 -4.74 -1.43 -5.51
CA ASN A 34 -5.42 -0.30 -6.13
C ASN A 34 -5.64 0.87 -5.19
N TYR A 35 -5.50 0.66 -3.87
CA TYR A 35 -5.69 1.73 -2.89
C TYR A 35 -4.47 1.96 -2.00
N TYR A 36 -4.06 0.96 -1.22
CA TYR A 36 -3.01 1.11 -0.21
C TYR A 36 -1.66 1.48 -0.83
N ASN A 37 -1.24 0.77 -1.88
CA ASN A 37 0.06 1.00 -2.50
C ASN A 37 0.11 2.26 -3.38
N SER A 38 -0.98 2.61 -4.05
CA SER A 38 -1.00 3.59 -5.13
C SER A 38 -1.72 4.90 -4.80
N VAL A 39 -2.57 4.93 -3.76
CA VAL A 39 -3.41 6.09 -3.44
C VAL A 39 -3.19 6.58 -2.00
N ARG A 40 -3.00 5.66 -1.05
CA ARG A 40 -2.96 6.02 0.37
C ARG A 40 -1.69 6.82 0.71
N PRO A 41 -1.79 8.01 1.32
CA PRO A 41 -0.63 8.78 1.75
C PRO A 41 -0.10 8.28 3.09
N HIS A 42 1.21 8.05 3.19
CA HIS A 42 1.85 7.54 4.40
C HIS A 42 2.66 8.62 5.10
N HIS A 43 2.32 8.95 6.35
CA HIS A 43 3.08 9.94 7.14
C HIS A 43 4.57 9.56 7.26
N TYR A 44 4.89 8.27 7.42
CA TYR A 44 6.29 7.82 7.49
C TYR A 44 7.06 8.10 6.19
N ASN A 45 6.39 8.06 5.03
CA ASN A 45 6.98 8.35 3.72
C ASN A 45 6.91 9.84 3.36
N GLY A 46 6.65 10.73 4.34
CA GLY A 46 6.48 12.16 4.09
C GLY A 46 5.21 12.51 3.32
N GLY A 47 4.16 11.69 3.45
CA GLY A 47 2.89 11.86 2.75
C GLY A 47 2.81 11.15 1.40
N LEU A 48 3.91 10.54 0.93
CA LEU A 48 3.93 9.74 -0.30
C LEU A 48 3.26 8.37 -0.10
N THR A 49 2.78 7.80 -1.20
CA THR A 49 2.32 6.41 -1.22
C THR A 49 3.50 5.44 -1.13
N PRO A 50 3.28 4.16 -0.78
CA PRO A 50 4.31 3.14 -0.80
C PRO A 50 5.01 3.02 -2.14
N GLU A 51 4.24 3.06 -3.24
CA GLU A 51 4.78 2.96 -4.59
C GLU A 51 5.62 4.18 -4.95
N GLU A 52 5.16 5.39 -4.67
CA GLU A 52 5.92 6.63 -4.90
C GLU A 52 7.24 6.63 -4.10
N SER A 53 7.19 6.25 -2.83
CA SER A 53 8.36 6.15 -1.98
C SER A 53 9.36 5.10 -2.49
N GLY A 54 8.86 3.93 -2.92
CA GLY A 54 9.68 2.87 -3.51
C GLY A 54 10.33 3.30 -4.82
N ASN A 55 9.59 3.98 -5.68
CA ASN A 55 10.08 4.50 -6.96
C ASN A 55 11.16 5.57 -6.76
N ARG A 56 10.97 6.48 -5.80
CA ARG A 56 11.97 7.49 -5.44
C ARG A 56 13.27 6.84 -4.95
N TYR A 57 13.15 5.84 -4.07
CA TYR A 57 14.31 5.07 -3.60
C TYR A 57 15.03 4.36 -4.75
N HIS A 58 14.27 3.69 -5.63
CA HIS A 58 14.84 2.97 -6.77
C HIS A 58 15.61 3.90 -7.72
N PHE A 59 15.03 5.05 -8.05
CA PHE A 59 15.69 6.07 -8.87
C PHE A 59 16.99 6.54 -8.22
N TYR A 60 16.95 6.87 -6.92
CA TYR A 60 18.13 7.30 -6.16
C TYR A 60 19.26 6.25 -6.21
N CYS A 61 18.95 4.97 -5.95
CA CYS A 61 19.93 3.90 -6.00
C CYS A 61 20.53 3.73 -7.41
N LYS A 62 19.71 3.83 -8.46
CA LYS A 62 20.18 3.80 -9.85
C LYS A 62 21.16 4.93 -10.15
N THR A 63 20.83 6.14 -9.71
CA THR A 63 21.71 7.31 -9.88
C THR A 63 23.06 7.08 -9.19
N VAL A 64 23.06 6.65 -7.92
CA VAL A 64 24.31 6.38 -7.18
C VAL A 64 25.15 5.30 -7.86
N ALA A 65 24.54 4.20 -8.30
CA ALA A 65 25.24 3.12 -8.98
C ALA A 65 25.88 3.56 -10.30
N SER A 66 25.29 4.53 -11.01
CA SER A 66 25.82 5.05 -12.28
C SER A 66 26.97 6.05 -12.14
N ILE A 67 27.25 6.53 -10.93
CA ILE A 67 28.32 7.51 -10.64
C ILE A 67 29.66 6.79 -10.31
N THR A 68 29.62 5.47 -10.11
CA THR A 68 30.79 4.62 -9.82
C THR A 68 31.31 3.97 -11.10
#